data_AF-A0A383VU05-F1
#
_entry.id   AF-A0A383VU05-F1
#
_cell.length_a   1.000
_cell.length_b   1.000
_cell.length_c   1.000
_cell.angle_alpha   90.00
_cell.angle_beta   90.00
_cell.angle_gamma   90.00
#
_symmetry.space_group_name_H-M   'P 1'
#
loop_
_entity.id
_entity.type
_entity.pdbx_description
1 polymer ?
#
loop_
_entity_poly.entity_id
_entity_poly.type
_entity_poly.pdbx_seq_one_letter_code
_entity_poly.pdbx_strand_id
1 'polypeptide(L)'
;MAGDEAPQSSAALLPSIVHTFIRQEYSKIDPALPEMLEVLTAVGAAECWHKKSTFKAHLLEVYKILKIWGTDDALARCGLMHSAYSNSFVNLAIFKPDVERSRVAQLIGQEAEALTYRFCVVPRQQLIQVDLLDKLPMGSPDLQVHAGGLTVPHIRTGEPLHVDLLELGQFLVLTMADFAEQLFSWQDCMFSNTDGALRLEGAPDPEPRYLWPGPMLPGLWVSAVSRMGRLLVSCKQQLEAAGDPRAVQLTIPPVFDHCSCILTEQDQQAARDLYWEVVSDMQQQHPQHAQQAAEKLQRVITLNPWVPEPHLMLAQLHIHAKEWGAAREAAGTALKLFAQWGTAWDKRMPWDAWVAWTRVCYEAAVEQRWPQQPLGVLSMGMVQGL
;
A
#
# COMPACT_ATOMS: atom_id res chain seq x y z
N MET A 1 -28.90 -21.70 17.56
CA MET A 1 -27.85 -21.64 18.59
C MET A 1 -26.52 -21.56 17.86
N ALA A 2 -26.07 -20.35 17.53
CA ALA A 2 -24.72 -20.14 17.06
C ALA A 2 -23.80 -20.28 18.27
N GLY A 3 -22.78 -21.14 18.19
CA GLY A 3 -21.82 -21.32 19.26
C GLY A 3 -21.10 -20.02 19.52
N ASP A 4 -21.14 -19.55 20.77
CA ASP A 4 -20.39 -18.40 21.25
C ASP A 4 -18.92 -18.84 21.35
N GLU A 5 -18.18 -18.73 20.24
CA GLU A 5 -16.72 -18.89 20.26
C GLU A 5 -16.14 -17.82 21.20
N ALA A 6 -15.26 -18.24 22.12
CA ALA A 6 -14.57 -17.32 23.01
C ALA A 6 -13.91 -16.19 22.19
N PRO A 7 -14.00 -14.93 22.63
CA PRO A 7 -13.47 -13.80 21.87
C PRO A 7 -11.97 -14.02 21.60
N GLN A 8 -11.60 -14.05 20.32
CA GLN A 8 -10.21 -14.15 19.89
C GLN A 8 -9.46 -12.90 20.34
N SER A 9 -8.24 -13.05 20.87
CA SER A 9 -7.36 -11.91 21.17
C SER A 9 -7.06 -11.14 19.88
N SER A 10 -6.92 -9.81 19.96
CA SER A 10 -6.48 -8.99 18.82
C SER A 10 -5.14 -9.46 18.22
N ALA A 11 -4.28 -10.10 19.03
CA ALA A 11 -3.03 -10.68 18.56
C ALA A 11 -3.24 -11.86 17.58
N ALA A 12 -4.30 -12.65 17.77
CA ALA A 12 -4.64 -13.77 16.90
C ALA A 12 -5.20 -13.32 15.54
N LEU A 13 -5.64 -12.07 15.42
CA LEU A 13 -6.17 -11.50 14.17
C LEU A 13 -5.07 -11.03 13.19
N LEU A 14 -3.82 -10.90 13.66
CA LEU A 14 -2.70 -10.47 12.84
C LEU A 14 -1.82 -11.67 12.47
N PRO A 15 -1.46 -11.83 11.18
CA PRO A 15 -0.51 -12.84 10.75
C PRO A 15 0.86 -12.70 11.45
N SER A 16 1.59 -13.80 11.61
CA SER A 16 2.92 -13.77 12.26
C SER A 16 3.87 -12.77 11.62
N ILE A 17 3.88 -12.65 10.29
CA ILE A 17 4.76 -11.71 9.57
C ILE A 17 4.49 -10.25 9.96
N VAL A 18 3.22 -9.88 10.18
CA VAL A 18 2.82 -8.54 10.62
C VAL A 18 3.37 -8.26 12.02
N HIS A 19 3.26 -9.21 12.96
CA HIS A 19 3.86 -9.08 14.28
C HIS A 19 5.37 -8.88 14.21
N THR A 20 6.06 -9.65 13.37
CA THR A 20 7.51 -9.55 13.20
C THR A 20 7.93 -8.16 12.71
N PHE A 21 7.18 -7.56 11.78
CA PHE A 21 7.43 -6.18 11.32
C PHE A 21 7.13 -5.13 12.40
N ILE A 22 6.01 -5.25 13.13
CA ILE A 22 5.67 -4.32 14.23
C ILE A 22 6.76 -4.36 15.32
N ARG A 23 7.30 -5.54 15.62
CA ARG A 23 8.40 -5.73 16.58
C ARG A 23 9.77 -5.36 16.02
N GLN A 24 9.86 -5.04 14.73
CA GLN A 24 11.10 -4.72 14.02
C GLN A 24 12.15 -5.84 14.12
N GLU A 25 11.71 -7.10 14.16
CA GLU A 25 12.58 -8.28 14.24
C GLU A 25 13.11 -8.66 12.84
N TYR A 26 13.80 -7.72 12.20
CA TYR A 26 14.19 -7.80 10.78
C TYR A 26 14.97 -9.07 10.42
N SER A 27 15.85 -9.54 11.29
CA SER A 27 16.62 -10.78 11.06
C SER A 27 15.76 -12.05 10.99
N LYS A 28 14.56 -12.05 11.57
CA LYS A 28 13.59 -13.15 11.46
C LYS A 28 12.76 -13.08 10.18
N ILE A 29 12.68 -11.91 9.54
CA ILE A 29 11.99 -11.71 8.25
C ILE A 29 12.90 -12.15 7.11
N ASP A 30 14.14 -11.68 7.15
CA ASP A 30 15.21 -12.01 6.21
C ASP A 30 16.55 -11.79 6.93
N PRO A 31 17.39 -12.83 7.08
CA PRO A 31 18.66 -12.73 7.77
C PRO A 31 19.60 -11.64 7.23
N ALA A 32 19.49 -11.29 5.94
CA ALA A 32 20.32 -10.27 5.30
C ALA A 32 19.75 -8.84 5.46
N LEU A 33 18.50 -8.68 5.90
CA LEU A 33 17.83 -7.38 5.95
C LEU A 33 18.55 -6.35 6.84
N PRO A 34 19.07 -6.68 8.04
CA PRO A 34 19.84 -5.73 8.83
C PRO A 34 21.03 -5.14 8.06
N GLU A 35 21.82 -5.98 7.39
CA GLU A 35 22.98 -5.55 6.58
C GLU A 35 22.53 -4.68 5.39
N MET A 36 21.47 -5.06 4.68
CA MET A 36 20.92 -4.25 3.59
C MET A 36 20.51 -2.85 4.06
N LEU A 37 19.88 -2.74 5.24
CA LEU A 37 19.48 -1.45 5.82
C LEU A 37 20.66 -0.62 6.31
N GLU A 38 21.72 -1.25 6.82
CA GLU A 38 22.97 -0.58 7.16
C GLU A 38 23.64 0.01 5.92
N VAL A 39 23.72 -0.77 4.82
CA VAL A 39 24.27 -0.27 3.55
C VAL A 39 23.46 0.91 3.02
N LEU A 40 22.12 0.82 3.01
CA LEU A 40 21.26 1.95 2.62
C LEU A 40 21.51 3.21 3.47
N THR A 41 21.80 3.03 4.75
CA THR A 41 22.16 4.15 5.64
C THR A 41 23.51 4.74 5.26
N ALA A 42 24.51 3.88 5.05
CA ALA A 42 25.88 4.29 4.73
C ALA A 42 26.00 5.04 3.39
N VAL A 43 25.12 4.75 2.43
CA VAL A 43 25.04 5.48 1.15
C VAL A 43 24.17 6.75 1.23
N GLY A 44 23.67 7.12 2.41
CA GLY A 44 22.93 8.36 2.64
C GLY A 44 21.43 8.30 2.31
N ALA A 45 20.86 7.13 2.03
CA ALA A 45 19.43 7.02 1.67
C ALA A 45 18.48 7.49 2.79
N ALA A 46 18.94 7.48 4.05
CA ALA A 46 18.18 8.02 5.18
C ALA A 46 18.14 9.56 5.22
N GLU A 47 19.04 10.24 4.51
CA GLU A 47 19.14 11.70 4.44
C GLU A 47 18.42 12.26 3.21
N CYS A 48 18.13 11.42 2.21
CA CYS A 48 17.44 11.83 1.01
C CYS A 48 15.92 11.93 1.24
N TRP A 49 15.34 13.09 0.94
CA TRP A 49 13.89 13.25 0.85
C TRP A 49 13.32 12.36 -0.26
N HIS A 50 12.17 11.74 0.02
CA HIS A 50 11.46 10.92 -0.93
C HIS A 50 9.94 10.99 -0.70
N LYS A 51 9.29 11.93 -1.40
CA LYS A 51 7.83 12.10 -1.42
C LYS A 51 7.25 12.25 -0.01
N LYS A 52 6.86 11.16 0.64
CA LYS A 52 6.24 11.14 1.98
C LYS A 52 7.26 11.13 3.14
N SER A 53 8.45 10.56 2.95
CA SER A 53 9.42 10.31 4.03
C SER A 53 10.86 10.38 3.51
N THR A 54 11.81 9.77 4.23
CA THR A 54 13.16 9.51 3.73
C THR A 54 13.16 8.35 2.75
N PHE A 55 14.13 8.33 1.83
CA PHE A 55 14.23 7.30 0.82
C PHE A 55 14.43 5.91 1.42
N LYS A 56 15.29 5.77 2.45
CA LYS A 56 15.46 4.51 3.18
C LYS A 56 14.14 4.00 3.79
N ALA A 57 13.37 4.88 4.44
CA ALA A 57 12.11 4.50 5.07
C ALA A 57 11.11 4.01 4.02
N HIS A 58 11.00 4.71 2.90
CA HIS A 58 10.16 4.30 1.77
C HIS A 58 10.54 2.90 1.24
N LEU A 59 11.82 2.66 0.99
CA LEU A 59 12.30 1.36 0.48
C LEU A 59 11.97 0.20 1.43
N LEU A 60 12.15 0.41 2.74
CA LEU A 60 11.78 -0.59 3.76
C LEU A 60 10.26 -0.83 3.81
N GLU A 61 9.45 0.22 3.66
CA GLU A 61 8.00 0.09 3.65
C GLU A 61 7.50 -0.68 2.42
N VAL A 62 8.08 -0.45 1.24
CA VAL A 62 7.78 -1.23 0.02
C VAL A 62 8.20 -2.70 0.20
N TYR A 63 9.42 -2.95 0.70
CA TYR A 63 9.86 -4.31 1.05
C TYR A 63 8.88 -5.02 2.00
N LYS A 64 8.42 -4.29 3.04
CA LYS A 64 7.45 -4.81 4.00
C LYS A 64 6.14 -5.22 3.34
N ILE A 65 5.56 -4.37 2.50
CA ILE A 65 4.31 -4.67 1.77
C ILE A 65 4.49 -5.95 0.95
N LEU A 66 5.59 -6.06 0.20
CA LEU A 66 5.88 -7.23 -0.64
C LEU A 66 6.04 -8.53 0.17
N LYS A 67 6.73 -8.48 1.32
CA LYS A 67 6.84 -9.63 2.23
C LYS A 67 5.50 -10.01 2.86
N ILE A 68 4.69 -9.02 3.24
CA ILE A 68 3.33 -9.25 3.77
C ILE A 68 2.43 -9.89 2.71
N TRP A 69 2.56 -9.50 1.45
CA TRP A 69 1.84 -10.11 0.32
C TRP A 69 2.35 -11.50 -0.05
N GLY A 70 3.46 -11.97 0.55
CA GLY A 70 3.99 -13.31 0.35
C GLY A 70 4.85 -13.47 -0.92
N THR A 71 5.33 -12.38 -1.50
CA THR A 71 6.27 -12.43 -2.63
C THR A 71 7.57 -13.14 -2.24
N ASP A 72 8.25 -13.72 -3.22
CA ASP A 72 9.57 -14.33 -3.02
C ASP A 72 10.63 -13.29 -2.59
N ASP A 73 11.75 -13.79 -2.06
CA ASP A 73 12.82 -12.93 -1.57
C ASP A 73 13.47 -12.10 -2.68
N ALA A 74 13.49 -12.59 -3.92
CA ALA A 74 14.11 -11.86 -5.03
C ALA A 74 13.30 -10.60 -5.37
N LEU A 75 11.97 -10.73 -5.48
CA LEU A 75 11.06 -9.61 -5.73
C LEU A 75 10.98 -8.68 -4.53
N ALA A 76 10.92 -9.19 -3.30
CA ALA A 76 10.91 -8.37 -2.10
C ALA A 76 12.19 -7.52 -1.99
N ARG A 77 13.37 -8.14 -2.15
CA ARG A 77 14.66 -7.44 -2.13
C ARG A 77 14.83 -6.50 -3.33
N CYS A 78 14.27 -6.83 -4.49
CA CYS A 78 14.12 -5.88 -5.59
C CYS A 78 13.33 -4.66 -5.11
N GLY A 79 12.22 -4.84 -4.39
CA GLY A 79 11.47 -3.74 -3.77
C GLY A 79 12.29 -2.87 -2.82
N LEU A 80 13.17 -3.47 -2.01
CA LEU A 80 14.10 -2.72 -1.15
C LEU A 80 15.13 -1.90 -1.93
N MET A 81 15.42 -2.26 -3.19
CA MET A 81 16.44 -1.63 -4.02
C MET A 81 15.87 -1.04 -5.33
N HIS A 82 14.55 -0.94 -5.48
CA HIS A 82 13.89 -0.73 -6.79
C HIS A 82 14.20 0.63 -7.46
N SER A 83 14.85 1.52 -6.72
CA SER A 83 15.28 2.84 -7.16
C SER A 83 16.81 3.05 -7.00
N ALA A 84 17.58 1.99 -6.76
CA ALA A 84 19.02 2.00 -6.46
C ALA A 84 19.87 2.71 -7.52
N TYR A 85 19.54 2.53 -8.81
CA TYR A 85 20.34 3.03 -9.94
C TYR A 85 19.83 4.34 -10.55
N SER A 86 18.93 5.06 -9.86
CA SER A 86 17.98 6.03 -10.45
C SER A 86 17.02 5.37 -11.44
N ASN A 87 15.80 5.91 -11.57
CA ASN A 87 14.76 5.37 -12.44
C ASN A 87 13.90 6.49 -13.04
N SER A 88 12.84 6.12 -13.76
CA SER A 88 11.92 7.04 -14.45
C SER A 88 11.24 8.09 -13.56
N PHE A 89 11.26 7.92 -12.23
CA PHE A 89 10.55 8.80 -11.29
C PHE A 89 11.49 9.65 -10.42
N VAL A 90 12.76 9.27 -10.28
CA VAL A 90 13.65 9.83 -9.25
C VAL A 90 15.10 9.89 -9.71
N ASN A 91 15.70 11.09 -9.68
CA ASN A 91 17.12 11.33 -9.91
C ASN A 91 17.94 11.17 -8.60
N LEU A 92 17.79 10.02 -7.95
CA LEU A 92 18.53 9.64 -6.74
C LEU A 92 19.24 8.30 -7.01
N ALA A 93 20.30 8.33 -7.82
CA ALA A 93 21.17 7.17 -7.94
C ALA A 93 22.01 7.06 -6.66
N ILE A 94 21.65 6.13 -5.78
CA ILE A 94 22.48 5.78 -4.61
C ILE A 94 23.61 4.81 -4.99
N PHE A 95 23.50 4.13 -6.14
CA PHE A 95 24.55 3.31 -6.75
C PHE A 95 24.73 3.65 -8.24
N LYS A 96 25.98 3.59 -8.73
CA LYS A 96 26.29 3.77 -10.15
C LYS A 96 26.05 2.46 -10.93
N PRO A 97 25.08 2.41 -11.87
CA PRO A 97 24.73 1.17 -12.57
C PRO A 97 25.83 0.56 -13.44
N ASP A 98 26.83 1.34 -13.86
CA ASP A 98 27.92 0.82 -14.70
C ASP A 98 29.08 0.22 -13.88
N VAL A 99 29.08 0.41 -12.55
CA VAL A 99 30.22 0.07 -11.68
C VAL A 99 29.81 -0.76 -10.47
N GLU A 100 28.60 -0.56 -9.94
CA GLU A 100 28.21 -1.09 -8.64
C GLU A 100 27.21 -2.25 -8.71
N ARG A 101 26.82 -2.72 -9.91
CA ARG A 101 25.89 -3.86 -10.06
C ARG A 101 26.38 -5.12 -9.38
N SER A 102 27.66 -5.45 -9.51
CA SER A 102 28.23 -6.61 -8.82
C SER A 102 28.17 -6.48 -7.30
N ARG A 103 28.35 -5.26 -6.76
CA ARG A 103 28.23 -4.98 -5.33
C ARG A 103 26.79 -5.14 -4.85
N VAL A 104 25.82 -4.62 -5.60
CA VAL A 104 24.39 -4.79 -5.29
C VAL A 104 24.00 -6.27 -5.39
N ALA A 105 24.45 -7.00 -6.41
CA ALA A 105 24.18 -8.42 -6.56
C ALA A 105 24.74 -9.27 -5.41
N GLN A 106 25.90 -8.91 -4.86
CA GLN A 106 26.45 -9.55 -3.66
C GLN A 106 25.58 -9.29 -2.43
N LEU A 107 24.99 -8.09 -2.32
CA LEU A 107 24.18 -7.68 -1.19
C LEU A 107 22.77 -8.29 -1.21
N ILE A 108 22.08 -8.26 -2.35
CA ILE A 108 20.66 -8.65 -2.44
C ILE A 108 20.43 -10.00 -3.15
N GLY A 109 21.47 -10.55 -3.77
CA GLY A 109 21.40 -11.75 -4.61
C GLY A 109 21.32 -11.41 -6.11
N GLN A 110 21.79 -12.33 -6.95
CA GLN A 110 21.89 -12.12 -8.41
C GLN A 110 20.52 -11.91 -9.07
N GLU A 111 19.53 -12.71 -8.69
CA GLU A 111 18.17 -12.63 -9.25
C GLU A 111 17.49 -11.30 -8.88
N ALA A 112 17.56 -10.92 -7.60
CA ALA A 112 17.03 -9.66 -7.10
C ALA A 112 17.69 -8.44 -7.78
N GLU A 113 19.00 -8.49 -8.00
CA GLU A 113 19.72 -7.42 -8.71
C GLU A 113 19.35 -7.33 -10.18
N ALA A 114 19.26 -8.47 -10.88
CA ALA A 114 18.85 -8.49 -12.27
C ALA A 114 17.46 -7.86 -12.45
N LEU A 115 16.52 -8.21 -11.57
CA LEU A 115 15.18 -7.63 -11.55
C LEU A 115 15.21 -6.13 -11.21
N THR A 116 16.01 -5.73 -10.22
CA THR A 116 16.21 -4.32 -9.85
C THR A 116 16.71 -3.49 -11.01
N TYR A 117 17.73 -3.99 -11.73
CA TYR A 117 18.28 -3.34 -12.90
C TYR A 117 17.20 -3.16 -13.98
N ARG A 118 16.47 -4.24 -14.31
CA ARG A 118 15.37 -4.22 -15.28
C ARG A 118 14.30 -3.20 -14.90
N PHE A 119 13.89 -3.19 -13.63
CA PHE A 119 12.92 -2.24 -13.09
C PHE A 119 13.38 -0.77 -13.17
N CYS A 120 14.70 -0.52 -13.15
CA CYS A 120 15.28 0.81 -13.30
C CYS A 120 15.40 1.28 -14.75
N VAL A 121 15.50 0.37 -15.73
CA VAL A 121 15.71 0.71 -17.15
C VAL A 121 14.44 0.63 -18.01
N VAL A 122 13.40 -0.03 -17.53
CA VAL A 122 12.08 -0.09 -18.16
C VAL A 122 11.28 1.18 -17.82
N PRO A 123 10.72 1.90 -18.81
CA PRO A 123 9.93 3.12 -18.60
C PRO A 123 8.55 2.78 -18.03
N ARG A 124 8.51 2.50 -16.73
CA ARG A 124 7.31 1.98 -16.05
C ARG A 124 6.09 2.90 -16.10
N GLN A 125 6.29 4.22 -16.09
CA GLN A 125 5.18 5.16 -16.28
C GLN A 125 4.53 4.95 -17.64
N GLN A 126 5.33 4.91 -18.70
CA GLN A 126 4.84 4.66 -20.06
C GLN A 126 4.21 3.27 -20.16
N LEU A 127 4.87 2.23 -19.66
CA LEU A 127 4.38 0.85 -19.72
C LEU A 127 3.04 0.67 -18.97
N ILE A 128 2.97 1.11 -17.71
CA ILE A 128 1.83 0.82 -16.83
C ILE A 128 0.71 1.83 -17.01
N GLN A 129 1.01 3.14 -17.03
CA GLN A 129 -0.04 4.15 -17.14
C GLN A 129 -0.55 4.21 -18.59
N VAL A 130 0.34 4.48 -19.53
CA VAL A 130 -0.06 4.79 -20.91
C VAL A 130 -0.34 3.54 -21.74
N ASP A 131 0.54 2.54 -21.68
CA ASP A 131 0.42 1.36 -22.54
C ASP A 131 -0.53 0.30 -22.00
N LEU A 132 -0.89 0.37 -20.71
CA LEU A 132 -1.85 -0.53 -20.08
C LEU A 132 -3.08 0.22 -19.58
N LEU A 133 -2.99 1.00 -18.50
CA LEU A 133 -4.17 1.56 -17.84
C LEU A 133 -4.99 2.49 -18.75
N ASP A 134 -4.37 3.36 -19.54
CA ASP A 134 -5.10 4.28 -20.42
C ASP A 134 -5.74 3.59 -21.63
N LYS A 135 -5.22 2.43 -22.04
CA LYS A 135 -5.75 1.65 -23.18
C LYS A 135 -6.87 0.71 -22.79
N LEU A 136 -7.09 0.51 -21.49
CA LEU A 136 -8.10 -0.41 -20.99
C LEU A 136 -9.42 0.33 -20.75
N PRO A 137 -10.57 -0.29 -21.08
CA PRO A 137 -11.87 0.31 -20.80
C PRO A 137 -12.01 0.55 -19.29
N MET A 138 -12.35 1.78 -18.92
CA MET A 138 -12.57 2.16 -17.53
C MET A 138 -13.67 1.29 -16.91
N GLY A 139 -13.41 0.75 -15.71
CA GLY A 139 -14.36 -0.07 -14.97
C GLY A 139 -14.63 -1.48 -15.55
N SER A 140 -13.93 -1.92 -16.60
CA SER A 140 -14.09 -3.29 -17.12
C SER A 140 -13.45 -4.30 -16.16
N PRO A 141 -14.17 -5.31 -15.64
CA PRO A 141 -13.57 -6.36 -14.82
C PRO A 141 -12.64 -7.25 -15.65
N ASP A 142 -12.88 -7.40 -16.96
CA ASP A 142 -12.13 -8.32 -17.82
C ASP A 142 -10.91 -7.64 -18.46
N LEU A 143 -10.03 -7.10 -17.60
CA LEU A 143 -8.75 -6.55 -18.02
C LEU A 143 -7.80 -7.71 -18.37
N GLN A 144 -7.30 -7.70 -19.61
CA GLN A 144 -6.36 -8.71 -20.09
C GLN A 144 -5.10 -8.04 -20.64
N VAL A 145 -3.93 -8.57 -20.28
CA VAL A 145 -2.67 -8.19 -20.91
C VAL A 145 -2.49 -8.94 -22.24
N HIS A 146 -1.72 -8.35 -23.16
CA HIS A 146 -1.39 -9.02 -24.41
C HIS A 146 -0.49 -10.25 -24.14
N ALA A 147 -0.86 -11.42 -24.69
CA ALA A 147 -0.19 -12.70 -24.39
C ALA A 147 1.30 -12.74 -24.71
N GLY A 148 1.72 -11.96 -25.71
CA GLY A 148 3.13 -11.83 -26.07
C GLY A 148 3.92 -10.87 -25.19
N GLY A 149 3.36 -10.30 -24.12
CA GLY A 149 3.99 -9.19 -23.40
C GLY A 149 4.04 -7.90 -24.23
N LEU A 150 4.93 -6.98 -23.86
CA LEU A 150 5.10 -5.68 -24.51
C LEU A 150 6.58 -5.39 -24.80
N THR A 151 6.85 -4.57 -25.81
CA THR A 151 8.18 -4.05 -26.09
C THR A 151 8.18 -2.55 -25.86
N VAL A 152 9.12 -2.09 -25.03
CA VAL A 152 9.26 -0.68 -24.62
C VAL A 152 10.71 -0.21 -24.82
N PRO A 153 10.96 1.08 -25.03
CA PRO A 153 12.33 1.57 -25.19
C PRO A 153 13.07 1.56 -23.85
N HIS A 154 14.33 1.14 -23.84
CA HIS A 154 15.23 1.33 -22.71
C HIS A 154 15.34 2.82 -22.38
N ILE A 155 15.12 3.23 -21.12
CA ILE A 155 15.07 4.66 -20.71
C ILE A 155 16.29 5.47 -21.20
N ARG A 156 17.49 4.88 -21.12
CA ARG A 156 18.75 5.55 -21.50
C ARG A 156 19.18 5.37 -22.96
N THR A 157 19.15 4.16 -23.49
CA THR A 157 19.70 3.86 -24.82
C THR A 157 18.66 3.95 -25.94
N GLY A 158 17.36 3.90 -25.60
CA GLY A 158 16.26 3.83 -26.56
C GLY A 158 16.13 2.46 -27.25
N GLU A 159 17.02 1.51 -26.97
CA GLU A 159 16.98 0.17 -27.55
C GLU A 159 15.72 -0.59 -27.11
N PRO A 160 15.15 -1.44 -27.97
CA PRO A 160 13.94 -2.18 -27.64
C PRO A 160 14.19 -3.20 -26.51
N LEU A 161 13.40 -3.10 -25.44
CA LEU A 161 13.36 -4.06 -24.35
C LEU A 161 12.03 -4.80 -24.39
N HIS A 162 12.11 -6.12 -24.53
CA HIS A 162 10.95 -6.98 -24.35
C HIS A 162 10.67 -7.20 -22.86
N VAL A 163 9.40 -7.08 -22.47
CA VAL A 163 8.88 -7.36 -21.13
C VAL A 163 7.85 -8.47 -21.29
N ASP A 164 8.20 -9.68 -20.82
CA ASP A 164 7.31 -10.84 -20.89
C ASP A 164 6.23 -10.79 -19.79
N LEU A 165 5.32 -11.77 -19.77
CA LEU A 165 4.21 -11.81 -18.80
C LEU A 165 4.68 -11.97 -17.35
N LEU A 166 5.78 -12.68 -17.10
CA LEU A 166 6.31 -12.85 -15.75
C LEU A 166 6.86 -11.53 -15.24
N GLU A 167 7.73 -10.90 -16.03
CA GLU A 167 8.34 -9.64 -15.67
C GLU A 167 7.29 -8.52 -15.54
N LEU A 168 6.30 -8.50 -16.43
CA LEU A 168 5.17 -7.56 -16.32
C LEU A 168 4.40 -7.76 -15.01
N GLY A 169 4.10 -9.02 -14.64
CA GLY A 169 3.44 -9.34 -13.36
C GLY A 169 4.26 -8.87 -12.16
N GLN A 170 5.57 -9.12 -12.16
CA GLN A 170 6.48 -8.65 -11.10
C GLN A 170 6.49 -7.12 -11.01
N PHE A 171 6.51 -6.42 -12.14
CA PHE A 171 6.46 -4.96 -12.18
C PHE A 171 5.14 -4.39 -11.70
N LEU A 172 4.02 -5.04 -12.03
CA LEU A 172 2.69 -4.66 -11.54
C LEU A 172 2.62 -4.79 -10.02
N VAL A 173 3.00 -5.94 -9.43
CA VAL A 173 3.00 -6.13 -7.97
C VAL A 173 3.88 -5.08 -7.28
N LEU A 174 5.09 -4.87 -7.78
CA LEU A 174 6.01 -3.91 -7.19
C LEU A 174 5.49 -2.46 -7.31
N THR A 175 4.86 -2.10 -8.43
CA THR A 175 4.25 -0.78 -8.63
C THR A 175 3.02 -0.59 -7.74
N MET A 176 2.21 -1.63 -7.53
CA MET A 176 1.09 -1.61 -6.60
C MET A 176 1.57 -1.29 -5.17
N ALA A 177 2.64 -1.96 -4.71
CA ALA A 177 3.23 -1.71 -3.39
C ALA A 177 3.80 -0.29 -3.28
N ASP A 178 4.56 0.14 -4.29
CA ASP A 178 5.15 1.49 -4.39
C ASP A 178 4.07 2.58 -4.31
N PHE A 179 3.02 2.47 -5.11
CA PHE A 179 1.93 3.44 -5.15
C PHE A 179 1.15 3.47 -3.85
N ALA A 180 0.79 2.30 -3.32
CA ALA A 180 0.07 2.17 -2.06
C ALA A 180 0.85 2.77 -0.90
N GLU A 181 2.18 2.70 -0.87
CA GLU A 181 3.00 3.28 0.20
C GLU A 181 3.03 4.81 0.17
N GLN A 182 3.28 5.39 -1.01
CA GLN A 182 3.80 6.75 -1.12
C GLN A 182 2.80 7.82 -1.55
N LEU A 183 1.68 7.43 -2.18
CA LEU A 183 0.77 8.39 -2.80
C LEU A 183 -0.24 8.94 -1.79
N PHE A 184 -0.33 10.26 -1.76
CA PHE A 184 -1.33 11.02 -1.01
C PHE A 184 -1.67 12.30 -1.79
N SER A 185 -2.53 13.15 -1.23
CA SER A 185 -3.11 14.27 -1.97
C SER A 185 -2.11 15.29 -2.52
N TRP A 186 -0.88 15.34 -2.01
CA TRP A 186 0.15 16.23 -2.54
C TRP A 186 0.48 15.89 -4.00
N GLN A 187 0.65 14.60 -4.33
CA GLN A 187 0.86 14.15 -5.70
C GLN A 187 -0.41 14.34 -6.55
N ASP A 188 -1.60 14.16 -5.97
CA ASP A 188 -2.85 14.40 -6.70
C ASP A 188 -2.93 15.86 -7.19
N CYS A 189 -2.54 16.82 -6.34
CA CYS A 189 -2.44 18.22 -6.73
C CYS A 189 -1.40 18.44 -7.83
N MET A 190 -0.21 17.85 -7.70
CA MET A 190 0.89 18.00 -8.66
C MET A 190 0.56 17.51 -10.07
N PHE A 191 -0.18 16.42 -10.15
CA PHE A 191 -0.51 15.77 -11.42
C PHE A 191 -1.95 16.05 -11.86
N SER A 192 -2.63 17.01 -11.23
CA SER A 192 -4.04 17.33 -11.50
C SER A 192 -4.93 16.08 -11.53
N ASN A 193 -4.71 15.15 -10.60
CA ASN A 193 -5.43 13.88 -10.48
C ASN A 193 -6.83 14.09 -9.86
N THR A 194 -7.61 15.01 -10.41
CA THR A 194 -8.93 15.39 -9.88
C THR A 194 -10.02 14.38 -10.21
N ASP A 195 -9.79 13.54 -11.22
CA ASP A 195 -10.69 12.46 -11.64
C ASP A 195 -10.29 11.09 -11.09
N GLY A 196 -9.18 11.00 -10.35
CA GLY A 196 -8.71 9.78 -9.69
C GLY A 196 -8.12 8.71 -10.60
N ALA A 197 -7.90 8.99 -11.88
CA ALA A 197 -7.34 8.00 -12.82
C ALA A 197 -5.80 7.90 -12.78
N LEU A 198 -5.11 8.82 -12.09
CA LEU A 198 -3.68 8.78 -11.80
C LEU A 198 -2.76 8.73 -13.05
N ARG A 199 -3.01 9.57 -14.06
CA ARG A 199 -2.24 9.56 -15.32
C ARG A 199 -0.81 10.11 -15.24
N LEU A 200 -0.50 10.87 -14.19
CA LEU A 200 0.82 11.49 -13.98
C LEU A 200 1.26 12.44 -15.11
N GLU A 201 0.31 13.08 -15.81
CA GLU A 201 0.56 13.96 -16.98
C GLU A 201 1.09 15.35 -16.61
N GLY A 202 1.13 15.67 -15.31
CA GLY A 202 1.51 16.99 -14.81
C GLY A 202 0.35 17.98 -14.89
N ALA A 203 0.44 19.07 -14.12
CA ALA A 203 -0.57 20.10 -14.17
C ALA A 203 -0.52 20.92 -15.47
N PRO A 204 -1.67 21.40 -15.98
CA PRO A 204 -1.71 22.26 -17.17
C PRO A 204 -1.05 23.63 -16.95
N ASP A 205 -0.84 24.02 -15.68
CA ASP A 205 -0.10 25.22 -15.31
C ASP A 205 1.43 24.97 -15.44
N PRO A 206 2.16 25.77 -16.24
CA PRO A 206 3.60 25.63 -16.40
C PRO A 206 4.44 26.04 -15.17
N GLU A 207 3.88 26.78 -14.21
CA GLU A 207 4.57 27.15 -12.96
C GLU A 207 3.77 26.77 -11.71
N PRO A 208 3.46 25.49 -11.52
CA PRO A 208 2.46 25.11 -10.56
C PRO A 208 3.03 25.20 -9.13
N ARG A 209 2.24 25.74 -8.21
CA ARG A 209 2.66 26.00 -6.83
C ARG A 209 2.02 24.99 -5.87
N TYR A 210 2.83 24.09 -5.34
CA TYR A 210 2.40 23.10 -4.35
C TYR A 210 3.30 23.19 -3.11
N LEU A 211 2.68 23.20 -1.93
CA LEU A 211 3.39 23.11 -0.67
C LEU A 211 3.40 21.67 -0.20
N TRP A 212 4.59 21.16 0.14
CA TRP A 212 4.74 19.89 0.86
C TRP A 212 4.68 20.14 2.38
N PRO A 213 3.99 19.30 3.17
CA PRO A 213 3.25 18.10 2.78
C PRO A 213 1.82 18.39 2.31
N GLY A 214 1.39 19.65 2.27
CA GLY A 214 0.01 20.01 1.95
C GLY A 214 -0.96 19.48 3.01
N PRO A 215 -2.24 19.25 2.66
CA PRO A 215 -3.26 18.85 3.63
C PRO A 215 -3.23 17.37 4.01
N MET A 216 -2.44 16.54 3.32
CA MET A 216 -2.32 15.10 3.56
C MET A 216 -3.67 14.33 3.52
N LEU A 217 -4.55 14.65 2.58
CA LEU A 217 -5.71 13.79 2.33
C LEU A 217 -5.22 12.44 1.81
N PRO A 218 -5.94 11.34 2.08
CA PRO A 218 -5.69 10.09 1.38
C PRO A 218 -5.72 10.29 -0.14
N GLY A 219 -4.76 9.69 -0.85
CA GLY A 219 -4.59 9.89 -2.29
C GLY A 219 -5.59 9.10 -3.13
N LEU A 220 -5.85 9.56 -4.35
CA LEU A 220 -6.69 8.88 -5.35
C LEU A 220 -5.87 7.89 -6.20
N TRP A 221 -5.43 6.81 -5.56
CA TRP A 221 -4.63 5.75 -6.20
C TRP A 221 -5.29 4.37 -6.17
N VAL A 222 -6.34 4.17 -5.37
CA VAL A 222 -6.91 2.84 -5.07
C VAL A 222 -7.53 2.22 -6.32
N SER A 223 -8.20 3.01 -7.17
CA SER A 223 -8.72 2.52 -8.46
C SER A 223 -7.60 1.96 -9.34
N ALA A 224 -6.56 2.77 -9.60
CA ALA A 224 -5.44 2.37 -10.45
C ALA A 224 -4.76 1.09 -9.92
N VAL A 225 -4.52 0.99 -8.61
CA VAL A 225 -3.92 -0.21 -8.00
C VAL A 225 -4.84 -1.43 -8.12
N SER A 226 -6.15 -1.29 -7.99
CA SER A 226 -7.10 -2.42 -8.19
C SER A 226 -7.08 -2.94 -9.63
N ARG A 227 -6.97 -2.03 -10.61
CA ARG A 227 -6.85 -2.37 -12.04
C ARG A 227 -5.51 -3.04 -12.37
N MET A 228 -4.41 -2.57 -11.76
CA MET A 228 -3.11 -3.26 -11.84
C MET A 228 -3.19 -4.69 -11.28
N GLY A 229 -3.93 -4.88 -10.18
CA GLY A 229 -4.20 -6.21 -9.62
C GLY A 229 -4.88 -7.15 -10.61
N ARG A 230 -5.89 -6.67 -11.36
CA ARG A 230 -6.54 -7.48 -12.40
C ARG A 230 -5.61 -7.83 -13.56
N LEU A 231 -4.73 -6.91 -13.95
CA LEU A 231 -3.73 -7.18 -14.98
C LEU A 231 -2.68 -8.20 -14.52
N LEU A 232 -2.29 -8.15 -13.25
CA LEU A 232 -1.43 -9.17 -12.64
C LEU A 232 -2.09 -10.55 -12.66
N VAL A 233 -3.37 -10.63 -12.29
CA VAL A 233 -4.14 -11.89 -12.36
C VAL A 233 -4.16 -12.41 -13.80
N SER A 234 -4.37 -11.54 -14.79
CA SER A 234 -4.29 -11.92 -16.21
C SER A 234 -2.91 -12.46 -16.60
N CYS A 235 -1.81 -11.82 -16.17
CA CYS A 235 -0.45 -12.32 -16.42
C CYS A 235 -0.27 -13.74 -15.88
N LYS A 236 -0.67 -13.97 -14.62
CA LYS A 236 -0.55 -15.27 -13.96
C LYS A 236 -1.39 -16.35 -14.65
N GLN A 237 -2.66 -16.07 -14.93
CA GLN A 237 -3.57 -17.02 -15.59
C GLN A 237 -3.06 -17.43 -16.98
N GLN A 238 -2.51 -16.49 -17.74
CA GLN A 238 -1.97 -16.78 -19.07
C GLN A 238 -0.70 -17.64 -19.00
N LEU A 239 0.20 -17.39 -18.03
CA LEU A 239 1.36 -18.25 -17.80
C LEU A 239 0.95 -19.67 -17.37
N GLU A 240 -0.03 -19.79 -16.48
CA GLU A 240 -0.57 -21.09 -16.03
C GLU A 240 -1.22 -21.86 -17.18
N ALA A 241 -2.03 -21.19 -18.01
CA ALA A 241 -2.66 -21.78 -19.18
C ALA A 241 -1.64 -22.24 -20.24
N ALA A 242 -0.50 -21.54 -20.34
CA ALA A 242 0.62 -21.94 -21.21
C ALA A 242 1.48 -23.07 -20.60
N GLY A 243 1.23 -23.49 -19.36
CA GLY A 243 2.04 -24.48 -18.65
C GLY A 243 3.44 -23.96 -18.27
N ASP A 244 3.62 -22.64 -18.16
CA ASP A 244 4.90 -22.04 -17.79
C ASP A 244 5.15 -22.24 -16.28
N PRO A 245 6.19 -22.99 -15.88
CA PRO A 245 6.47 -23.25 -14.47
C PRO A 245 6.82 -21.98 -13.68
N ARG A 246 7.20 -20.89 -14.35
CA ARG A 246 7.52 -19.61 -13.71
C ARG A 246 6.29 -18.91 -13.15
N ALA A 247 5.07 -19.33 -13.54
CA ALA A 247 3.83 -18.77 -13.01
C ALA A 247 3.72 -18.81 -11.48
N VAL A 248 4.41 -19.76 -10.83
CA VAL A 248 4.46 -19.89 -9.37
C VAL A 248 5.16 -18.72 -8.68
N GLN A 249 6.01 -17.99 -9.39
CA GLN A 249 6.73 -16.80 -8.87
C GLN A 249 5.79 -15.59 -8.76
N LEU A 250 4.69 -15.56 -9.52
CA LEU A 250 3.69 -14.50 -9.41
C LEU A 250 2.74 -14.77 -8.24
N THR A 251 2.97 -14.05 -7.16
CA THR A 251 2.06 -14.01 -6.01
C THR A 251 0.98 -12.95 -6.25
N ILE A 252 -0.28 -13.32 -5.99
CA ILE A 252 -1.41 -12.38 -6.07
C ILE A 252 -1.62 -11.76 -4.68
N PRO A 253 -1.49 -10.43 -4.54
CA PRO A 253 -1.72 -9.74 -3.26
C PRO A 253 -3.12 -10.02 -2.70
N PRO A 254 -3.28 -10.10 -1.37
CA PRO A 254 -4.58 -10.39 -0.74
C PRO A 254 -5.57 -9.21 -0.78
N VAL A 255 -5.16 -8.05 -1.29
CA VAL A 255 -6.00 -6.85 -1.40
C VAL A 255 -7.02 -6.99 -2.54
N PHE A 256 -8.14 -6.28 -2.46
CA PHE A 256 -9.23 -6.34 -3.44
C PHE A 256 -9.78 -7.76 -3.69
N ASP A 257 -9.87 -8.55 -2.61
CA ASP A 257 -10.19 -9.98 -2.64
C ASP A 257 -9.30 -10.72 -3.65
N HIS A 258 -8.01 -10.81 -3.34
CA HIS A 258 -7.02 -11.45 -4.20
C HIS A 258 -6.97 -10.82 -5.60
N CYS A 259 -7.01 -9.50 -5.65
CA CYS A 259 -6.99 -8.71 -6.87
C CYS A 259 -8.13 -9.03 -7.84
N SER A 260 -9.24 -9.59 -7.36
CA SER A 260 -10.40 -9.95 -8.19
C SER A 260 -11.37 -8.78 -8.36
N CYS A 261 -11.34 -7.77 -7.50
CA CYS A 261 -12.26 -6.65 -7.52
C CYS A 261 -11.62 -5.37 -8.05
N ILE A 262 -12.41 -4.54 -8.75
CA ILE A 262 -12.03 -3.19 -9.19
C ILE A 262 -12.83 -2.18 -8.36
N LEU A 263 -12.14 -1.16 -7.86
CA LEU A 263 -12.78 0.03 -7.31
C LEU A 263 -12.83 1.11 -8.40
N THR A 264 -13.98 1.74 -8.60
CA THR A 264 -14.10 2.80 -9.62
C THR A 264 -13.48 4.10 -9.14
N GLU A 265 -13.10 4.96 -10.09
CA GLU A 265 -12.59 6.31 -9.81
C GLU A 265 -13.61 7.16 -9.04
N GLN A 266 -14.88 7.06 -9.44
CA GLN A 266 -15.98 7.78 -8.81
C GLN A 266 -16.17 7.34 -7.35
N ASP A 267 -16.17 6.04 -7.08
CA ASP A 267 -16.38 5.51 -5.74
C ASP A 267 -15.20 5.84 -4.81
N GLN A 268 -13.95 5.73 -5.27
CA GLN A 268 -12.80 6.13 -4.45
C GLN A 268 -12.83 7.63 -4.11
N GLN A 269 -13.25 8.48 -5.05
CA GLN A 269 -13.29 9.93 -4.84
C GLN A 269 -14.37 10.28 -3.83
N ALA A 270 -15.59 9.75 -4.03
CA ALA A 270 -16.69 9.96 -3.10
C ALA A 270 -16.37 9.42 -1.69
N ALA A 271 -15.70 8.26 -1.60
CA ALA A 271 -15.24 7.71 -0.33
C ALA A 271 -14.19 8.61 0.35
N ARG A 272 -13.18 9.09 -0.39
CA ARG A 272 -12.16 10.01 0.12
C ARG A 272 -12.79 11.30 0.65
N ASP A 273 -13.71 11.90 -0.10
CA ASP A 273 -14.29 13.20 0.24
C ASP A 273 -15.16 13.10 1.50
N LEU A 274 -16.01 12.09 1.58
CA LEU A 274 -16.81 11.81 2.79
C LEU A 274 -15.94 11.50 4.00
N TYR A 275 -14.87 10.71 3.82
CA TYR A 275 -13.91 10.44 4.89
C TYR A 275 -13.22 11.74 5.35
N TRP A 276 -12.82 12.60 4.40
CA TRP A 276 -12.16 13.85 4.71
C TRP A 276 -13.04 14.83 5.47
N GLU A 277 -14.32 14.91 5.11
CA GLU A 277 -15.31 15.68 5.87
C GLU A 277 -15.38 15.19 7.32
N VAL A 278 -15.47 13.88 7.54
CA VAL A 278 -15.51 13.31 8.90
C VAL A 278 -14.26 13.72 9.67
N VAL A 279 -13.06 13.49 9.15
CA VAL A 279 -11.82 13.72 9.92
C VAL A 279 -11.47 15.20 10.09
N SER A 280 -11.99 16.08 9.25
CA SER A 280 -11.75 17.53 9.34
C SER A 280 -12.75 18.25 10.26
N ASP A 281 -13.97 17.71 10.40
CA ASP A 281 -15.07 18.33 11.14
C ASP A 281 -15.16 17.89 12.62
N MET A 282 -14.25 17.02 13.09
CA MET A 282 -14.26 16.44 14.45
C MET A 282 -14.00 17.42 15.62
N GLN A 283 -14.10 18.73 15.39
CA GLN A 283 -13.95 19.74 16.44
C GLN A 283 -15.19 19.86 17.35
N GLN A 284 -16.32 19.22 17.03
CA GLN A 284 -17.60 19.46 17.72
C GLN A 284 -18.16 18.20 18.41
N GLN A 285 -18.03 18.13 19.74
CA GLN A 285 -18.47 17.04 20.61
C GLN A 285 -20.01 17.00 20.83
N HIS A 286 -20.80 16.94 19.75
CA HIS A 286 -22.27 16.86 19.84
C HIS A 286 -22.78 15.46 19.41
N PRO A 287 -23.73 14.83 20.11
CA PRO A 287 -24.24 13.49 19.75
C PRO A 287 -24.76 13.37 18.31
N GLN A 288 -25.38 14.44 17.80
CA GLN A 288 -25.85 14.48 16.41
C GLN A 288 -24.69 14.41 15.40
N HIS A 289 -23.55 15.01 15.71
CA HIS A 289 -22.36 14.92 14.85
C HIS A 289 -21.77 13.51 14.86
N ALA A 290 -21.81 12.82 16.01
CA ALA A 290 -21.36 11.43 16.08
C ALA A 290 -22.21 10.50 15.21
N GLN A 291 -23.54 10.69 15.20
CA GLN A 291 -24.44 9.93 14.33
C GLN A 291 -24.19 10.24 12.85
N GLN A 292 -24.08 11.52 12.48
CA GLN A 292 -23.78 11.93 11.10
C GLN A 292 -22.42 11.39 10.64
N ALA A 293 -21.41 11.39 11.52
CA ALA A 293 -20.11 10.81 11.24
C ALA A 293 -20.20 9.30 11.00
N ALA A 294 -20.99 8.57 11.80
CA ALA A 294 -21.21 7.14 11.60
C ALA A 294 -21.89 6.84 10.25
N GLU A 295 -22.92 7.60 9.88
CA GLU A 295 -23.61 7.48 8.59
C GLU A 295 -22.67 7.76 7.41
N LYS A 296 -21.84 8.80 7.50
CA LYS A 296 -20.81 9.11 6.49
C LYS A 296 -19.77 7.99 6.39
N LEU A 297 -19.23 7.52 7.51
CA LEU A 297 -18.25 6.44 7.53
C LEU A 297 -18.81 5.13 6.97
N GLN A 298 -20.07 4.81 7.27
CA GLN A 298 -20.74 3.64 6.68
C GLN A 298 -20.85 3.77 5.16
N ARG A 299 -21.15 4.98 4.67
CA ARG A 299 -21.16 5.28 3.22
C ARG A 299 -19.76 5.17 2.60
N VAL A 300 -18.72 5.65 3.29
CA VAL A 300 -17.32 5.48 2.87
C VAL A 300 -17.01 3.98 2.69
N ILE A 301 -17.36 3.14 3.67
CA ILE A 301 -17.13 1.69 3.63
C ILE A 301 -17.89 1.03 2.47
N THR A 302 -19.13 1.46 2.20
CA THR A 302 -19.88 0.94 1.04
C THR A 302 -19.23 1.30 -0.28
N LEU A 303 -18.68 2.52 -0.40
CA LEU A 303 -18.04 2.99 -1.62
C LEU A 303 -16.65 2.38 -1.79
N ASN A 304 -15.86 2.31 -0.72
CA ASN A 304 -14.51 1.76 -0.70
C ASN A 304 -14.34 0.83 0.51
N PRO A 305 -14.70 -0.46 0.38
CA PRO A 305 -14.58 -1.44 1.47
C PRO A 305 -13.14 -1.91 1.70
N TRP A 306 -12.19 -1.42 0.91
CA TRP A 306 -10.82 -1.92 0.87
C TRP A 306 -9.87 -1.12 1.76
N VAL A 307 -10.31 -0.03 2.38
CA VAL A 307 -9.46 0.84 3.21
C VAL A 307 -9.78 0.67 4.71
N PRO A 308 -8.78 0.51 5.58
CA PRO A 308 -8.99 0.12 6.98
C PRO A 308 -9.48 1.25 7.91
N GLU A 309 -9.07 2.50 7.67
CA GLU A 309 -9.28 3.60 8.61
C GLU A 309 -10.75 3.95 8.86
N PRO A 310 -11.65 3.96 7.85
CA PRO A 310 -13.08 4.19 8.10
C PRO A 310 -13.70 3.16 9.03
N HIS A 311 -13.30 1.88 8.94
CA HIS A 311 -13.75 0.83 9.84
C HIS A 311 -13.30 1.08 11.29
N LEU A 312 -12.05 1.52 11.48
CA LEU A 312 -11.53 1.86 12.82
C LEU A 312 -12.26 3.07 13.42
N MET A 313 -12.51 4.11 12.62
CA MET A 313 -13.25 5.29 13.11
C MET A 313 -14.69 4.94 13.46
N LEU A 314 -15.35 4.08 12.66
CA LEU A 314 -16.68 3.58 12.95
C LEU A 314 -16.69 2.73 14.23
N ALA A 315 -15.66 1.90 14.45
CA ALA A 315 -15.50 1.14 15.69
C ALA A 315 -15.44 2.04 16.93
N GLN A 316 -14.74 3.17 16.86
CA GLN A 316 -14.67 4.15 17.96
C GLN A 316 -16.04 4.78 18.25
N LEU A 317 -16.82 5.10 17.21
CA LEU A 317 -18.18 5.62 17.40
C LEU A 317 -19.09 4.57 18.06
N HIS A 318 -19.01 3.31 17.64
CA HIS A 318 -19.73 2.21 18.29
C HIS A 318 -19.30 2.01 19.75
N ILE A 319 -18.01 2.14 20.08
CA ILE A 319 -17.51 2.11 21.47
C ILE A 319 -18.17 3.22 22.31
N HIS A 320 -18.21 4.45 21.79
CA HIS A 320 -18.85 5.57 22.48
C HIS A 320 -20.36 5.37 22.66
N ALA A 321 -21.01 4.70 21.70
CA ALA A 321 -22.42 4.29 21.78
C ALA A 321 -22.65 3.03 22.65
N LYS A 322 -21.58 2.38 23.13
CA LYS A 322 -21.61 1.09 23.86
C LYS A 322 -22.19 -0.06 23.03
N GLU A 323 -22.09 0.03 21.71
CA GLU A 323 -22.49 -1.00 20.75
C GLU A 323 -21.32 -1.98 20.53
N TRP A 324 -20.96 -2.68 21.61
CA TRP A 324 -19.71 -3.46 21.68
C TRP A 324 -19.55 -4.52 20.59
N GLY A 325 -20.65 -5.17 20.19
CA GLY A 325 -20.64 -6.16 19.11
C GLY A 325 -20.21 -5.54 17.76
N ALA A 326 -20.83 -4.42 17.39
CA ALA A 326 -20.52 -3.69 16.16
C ALA A 326 -19.11 -3.08 16.21
N ALA A 327 -18.69 -2.55 17.37
CA ALA A 327 -17.32 -2.08 17.58
C ALA A 327 -16.28 -3.18 17.34
N ARG A 328 -16.51 -4.38 17.90
CA ARG A 328 -15.61 -5.54 17.74
C ARG A 328 -15.52 -5.98 16.28
N GLU A 329 -16.64 -6.04 15.58
CA GLU A 329 -16.69 -6.41 14.16
C GLU A 329 -15.94 -5.39 13.28
N ALA A 330 -16.22 -4.10 13.47
CA ALA A 330 -15.57 -3.02 12.71
C ALA A 330 -14.06 -2.97 12.98
N ALA A 331 -13.62 -3.04 14.23
CA ALA A 331 -12.19 -3.07 14.58
C ALA A 331 -11.50 -4.34 14.07
N GLY A 332 -12.18 -5.50 14.12
CA GLY A 332 -11.66 -6.76 13.57
C GLY A 332 -11.47 -6.71 12.06
N THR A 333 -12.40 -6.10 11.33
CA THR A 333 -12.27 -5.86 9.89
C THR A 333 -11.13 -4.88 9.58
N ALA A 334 -11.00 -3.79 10.35
CA ALA A 334 -9.88 -2.87 10.21
C ALA A 334 -8.51 -3.57 10.41
N LEU A 335 -8.35 -4.42 11.43
CA LEU A 335 -7.11 -5.19 11.64
C LEU A 335 -6.78 -6.10 10.47
N LYS A 336 -7.78 -6.80 9.91
CA LYS A 336 -7.60 -7.65 8.74
C LYS A 336 -7.13 -6.84 7.52
N LEU A 337 -7.77 -5.70 7.26
CA LEU A 337 -7.40 -4.82 6.14
C LEU A 337 -6.00 -4.22 6.32
N PHE A 338 -5.63 -3.74 7.52
CA PHE A 338 -4.27 -3.29 7.80
C PHE A 338 -3.24 -4.41 7.59
N ALA A 339 -3.56 -5.64 7.98
CA ALA A 339 -2.70 -6.80 7.77
C ALA A 339 -2.58 -7.20 6.29
N GLN A 340 -3.65 -7.07 5.50
CA GLN A 340 -3.62 -7.33 4.06
C GLN A 340 -2.79 -6.29 3.29
N TRP A 341 -2.92 -5.01 3.65
CA TRP A 341 -2.19 -3.94 2.97
C TRP A 341 -0.73 -3.82 3.39
N GLY A 342 -0.42 -3.95 4.68
CA GLY A 342 0.91 -3.62 5.20
C GLY A 342 1.23 -2.12 5.18
N THR A 343 0.29 -1.26 4.78
CA THR A 343 0.42 0.20 4.80
C THR A 343 -0.93 0.85 5.11
N ALA A 344 -0.93 2.14 5.39
CA ALA A 344 -2.15 2.92 5.69
C ALA A 344 -2.64 3.65 4.44
N TRP A 345 -3.95 3.79 4.23
CA TRP A 345 -4.49 4.69 3.21
C TRP A 345 -4.39 6.16 3.67
N ASP A 346 -4.67 6.41 4.95
CA ASP A 346 -4.43 7.70 5.58
C ASP A 346 -3.00 7.80 6.13
N LYS A 347 -2.20 8.62 5.46
CA LYS A 347 -0.77 8.80 5.74
C LYS A 347 -0.47 9.74 6.91
N ARG A 348 -1.48 10.31 7.58
CA ARG A 348 -1.31 11.20 8.75
C ARG A 348 -0.71 10.48 9.96
N MET A 349 -0.95 9.18 10.07
CA MET A 349 -0.32 8.33 11.07
C MET A 349 0.44 7.18 10.38
N PRO A 350 1.55 6.70 10.97
CA PRO A 350 2.22 5.52 10.46
C PRO A 350 1.35 4.27 10.68
N TRP A 351 1.54 3.27 9.83
CA TRP A 351 0.71 2.06 9.79
C TRP A 351 0.70 1.29 11.11
N ASP A 352 1.84 1.19 11.78
CA ASP A 352 1.97 0.52 13.07
C ASP A 352 1.19 1.23 14.19
N ALA A 353 1.14 2.56 14.18
CA ALA A 353 0.31 3.34 15.10
C ALA A 353 -1.19 3.08 14.84
N TRP A 354 -1.61 3.03 13.57
CA TRP A 354 -2.98 2.68 13.22
C TRP A 354 -3.35 1.26 13.70
N VAL A 355 -2.47 0.28 13.46
CA VAL A 355 -2.68 -1.10 13.94
C VAL A 355 -2.75 -1.14 15.47
N ALA A 356 -1.84 -0.47 16.17
CA ALA A 356 -1.83 -0.43 17.63
C ALA A 356 -3.13 0.16 18.19
N TRP A 357 -3.60 1.29 17.65
CA TRP A 357 -4.85 1.91 18.07
C TRP A 357 -6.07 1.04 17.76
N THR A 358 -6.06 0.35 16.63
CA THR A 358 -7.13 -0.60 16.28
C THR A 358 -7.20 -1.76 17.27
N ARG A 359 -6.05 -2.28 17.72
CA ARG A 359 -6.00 -3.31 18.75
C ARG A 359 -6.57 -2.81 20.08
N VAL A 360 -6.25 -1.59 20.50
CA VAL A 360 -6.84 -0.97 21.70
C VAL A 360 -8.36 -0.90 21.59
N CYS A 361 -8.89 -0.44 20.45
CA CYS A 361 -10.34 -0.38 20.21
C CYS A 361 -10.99 -1.78 20.21
N TYR A 362 -10.32 -2.76 19.60
CA TYR A 362 -10.79 -4.15 19.58
C TYR A 362 -10.87 -4.76 20.98
N GLU A 363 -9.80 -4.64 21.79
CA GLU A 363 -9.78 -5.15 23.17
C GLU A 363 -10.81 -4.42 24.04
N ALA A 364 -10.95 -3.10 23.89
CA ALA A 364 -12.00 -2.34 24.58
C ALA A 364 -13.40 -2.86 24.25
N ALA A 365 -13.65 -3.23 23.00
CA ALA A 365 -14.92 -3.82 22.57
C ALA A 365 -15.14 -5.24 23.11
N VAL A 366 -14.08 -6.05 23.21
CA VAL A 366 -14.12 -7.39 23.83
C VAL A 366 -14.39 -7.29 25.34
N GLU A 367 -13.68 -6.40 26.03
CA GLU A 367 -13.85 -6.15 27.47
C GLU A 367 -15.12 -5.35 27.80
N GLN A 368 -15.78 -4.80 26.79
CA GLN A 368 -16.95 -3.92 26.91
C GLN A 368 -16.69 -2.73 27.84
N ARG A 369 -15.49 -2.15 27.73
CA ARG A 369 -14.99 -1.14 28.65
C ARG A 369 -14.29 -0.02 27.90
N TRP A 370 -14.70 1.21 28.19
CA TRP A 370 -14.05 2.42 27.70
C TRP A 370 -13.89 3.44 28.84
N PRO A 371 -12.75 4.17 28.93
CA PRO A 371 -12.57 5.19 29.95
C PRO A 371 -13.63 6.29 29.88
N GLN A 372 -14.12 6.72 31.04
CA GLN A 372 -15.12 7.80 31.15
C GLN A 372 -14.50 9.21 31.13
N GLN A 373 -13.19 9.32 31.32
CA GLN A 373 -12.47 10.58 31.45
C GLN A 373 -11.34 10.66 30.43
N PRO A 374 -11.04 11.84 29.85
CA PRO A 374 -10.00 12.00 28.83
C PRO A 374 -8.62 11.48 29.23
N LEU A 375 -8.22 11.67 30.50
CA LEU A 375 -6.94 11.16 30.99
C LEU A 375 -6.86 9.63 30.94
N GLY A 376 -8.01 8.95 31.10
CA GLY A 376 -8.10 7.50 30.94
C GLY A 376 -7.85 7.06 29.49
N VAL A 377 -8.35 7.82 28.51
CA VAL A 377 -8.08 7.58 27.08
C VAL A 377 -6.59 7.78 26.78
N LEU A 378 -5.98 8.85 27.29
CA LEU A 378 -4.53 9.11 27.13
C LEU A 378 -3.66 8.05 27.80
N SER A 379 -4.16 7.39 28.84
CA SER A 379 -3.45 6.31 29.53
C SER A 379 -3.57 4.94 28.84
N MET A 380 -4.36 4.84 27.77
CA MET A 380 -4.45 3.60 27.00
C MET A 380 -3.16 3.37 26.23
N GLY A 381 -2.76 2.10 26.11
CA GLY A 381 -1.52 1.73 25.42
C GLY A 381 -1.12 0.27 25.61
N MET A 382 -1.61 -0.40 26.66
CA MET A 382 -1.43 -1.84 26.81
C MET A 382 -2.46 -2.60 25.98
N VAL A 383 -2.00 -3.48 25.10
CA VAL A 383 -2.82 -4.53 24.51
C VAL A 383 -2.53 -5.81 25.29
N GLN A 384 -3.57 -6.50 25.79
CA GLN A 384 -3.37 -7.73 26.57
C GLN A 384 -2.64 -8.80 25.75
N GLY A 385 -1.77 -9.60 26.40
CA GLY A 385 -1.05 -10.72 25.77
C GLY A 385 0.20 -10.34 24.96
N LEU A 386 0.79 -9.16 25.21
CA LEU A 386 2.13 -8.80 24.74
C LEU A 386 3.24 -9.41 25.60
#